data_AF-A0A7X8UBX8-F1
#
_entry.id   AF-A0A7X8UBX8-F1
#
_cell.length_a   1.000
_cell.length_b   1.000
_cell.length_c   1.000
_cell.angle_alpha   90.00
_cell.angle_beta   90.00
_cell.angle_gamma   90.00
#
_symmetry.space_group_name_H-M   'P 1'
#
loop_
_entity.id
_entity.type
_entity.pdbx_description
1 polymer ?
#
loop_
_entity_poly.entity_id
_entity_poly.type
_entity_poly.pdbx_seq_one_letter_code
_entity_poly.pdbx_strand_id
1 'polypeptide(L)' 'MKRRHPVLDEDLLEEAVRVSGSKTYSKAVDRALRDFVRRARARRILELAGSGLWEGDLAAMRKDQPRRGSDR' A
#
# COMPACT_ATOMS: atom_id res chain seq x y z
N MET A 1 -12.66 1.29 22.34
CA MET A 1 -11.61 2.24 21.88
C MET A 1 -11.54 3.42 22.84
N LYS A 2 -10.35 4.01 23.04
CA LYS A 2 -10.17 5.22 23.84
C LYS A 2 -10.15 6.46 22.93
N ARG A 3 -11.05 7.43 23.17
CA ARG A 3 -11.08 8.70 22.42
C ARG A 3 -9.95 9.60 22.90
N ARG A 4 -9.22 10.20 21.96
CA ARG A 4 -8.18 11.20 22.20
C ARG A 4 -8.37 12.35 21.22
N HIS A 5 -7.95 13.55 21.60
CA HIS A 5 -8.04 14.77 20.79
C HIS A 5 -6.63 15.19 20.38
N PRO A 6 -6.04 14.57 19.34
CA PRO A 6 -4.78 15.05 18.79
C PRO A 6 -5.00 16.41 18.12
N VAL A 7 -3.99 17.29 18.22
CA VAL A 7 -3.93 18.49 17.40
C VAL A 7 -3.55 18.06 15.99
N LEU A 8 -4.37 18.42 15.01
CA LEU A 8 -4.22 18.06 13.60
C LEU A 8 -4.50 19.29 12.74
N ASP A 9 -3.89 19.30 11.56
CA ASP A 9 -4.17 20.29 10.53
C ASP A 9 -5.59 20.11 10.00
N GLU A 10 -6.37 21.19 9.97
CA GLU A 10 -7.79 21.17 9.59
C GLU A 10 -7.99 20.97 8.09
N ASP A 11 -7.19 21.66 7.27
CA ASP A 11 -7.25 21.53 5.81
C ASP A 11 -6.92 20.10 5.38
N LEU A 12 -5.95 19.47 6.04
CA LEU A 12 -5.60 18.07 5.80
C LEU A 12 -6.72 17.12 6.23
N LEU A 13 -7.44 17.42 7.31
CA LEU A 13 -8.58 16.61 7.76
C LEU A 13 -9.76 16.67 6.78
N GLU A 14 -10.04 17.86 6.24
CA GLU A 14 -11.04 18.05 5.20
C GLU A 14 -10.68 17.28 3.93
N GLU A 15 -9.43 17.41 3.47
CA GLU A 15 -8.94 16.65 2.32
C GLU A 15 -9.02 15.14 2.57
N ALA A 16 -8.61 14.67 3.75
CA ALA A 16 -8.66 13.26 4.09
C ALA A 16 -10.10 12.71 4.07
N VAL A 17 -11.09 13.48 4.55
CA VAL A 17 -12.50 13.11 4.46
C VAL A 17 -12.95 13.02 3.01
N ARG A 18 -12.64 14.03 2.20
CA ARG A 18 -13.01 14.09 0.77
C ARG A 18 -12.42 12.92 -0.02
N VAL A 19 -11.12 12.67 0.12
CA VAL A 19 -10.40 11.61 -0.60
C VAL A 19 -10.81 10.22 -0.13
N SER A 20 -11.03 10.04 1.19
CA SER A 20 -11.40 8.73 1.73
C SER A 20 -12.89 8.38 1.59
N GLY A 21 -13.74 9.36 1.28
CA GLY A 21 -15.21 9.23 1.30
C GLY A 21 -15.77 9.01 2.71
N SER A 22 -15.02 9.38 3.75
CA SER A 22 -15.40 9.14 5.14
C SER A 22 -16.40 10.19 5.62
N LYS A 23 -17.40 9.77 6.41
CA LYS A 23 -18.40 10.70 6.97
C LYS A 23 -17.87 11.58 8.11
N THR A 24 -16.73 11.25 8.70
CA THR A 24 -16.16 11.97 9.85
C THR A 24 -14.64 11.96 9.82
N TYR A 25 -14.01 12.99 10.42
CA TYR A 25 -12.56 13.06 10.62
C TYR A 25 -12.02 11.83 11.35
N SER A 26 -12.68 11.39 12.43
CA SER A 26 -12.24 10.19 13.16
C SER A 26 -12.20 8.93 12.30
N LYS A 27 -13.15 8.76 11.38
CA LYS A 27 -13.17 7.62 10.45
C LYS A 27 -12.08 7.75 9.38
N ALA A 28 -11.87 8.96 8.86
CA ALA A 28 -10.79 9.21 7.90
C ALA A 28 -9.42 8.91 8.52
N VAL A 29 -9.18 9.39 9.74
CA VAL A 29 -7.94 9.15 10.50
C VAL A 29 -7.75 7.68 10.83
N ASP A 30 -8.78 6.98 11.34
CA ASP A 30 -8.68 5.54 11.63
C ASP A 30 -8.36 4.73 10.37
N ARG A 31 -9.00 5.04 9.23
CA ARG A 31 -8.70 4.40 7.95
C ARG A 31 -7.27 4.67 7.50
N ALA A 32 -6.83 5.92 7.55
CA ALA A 32 -5.48 6.32 7.16
C ALA A 32 -4.42 5.59 7.99
N LEU A 33 -4.60 5.50 9.32
CA LEU A 33 -3.68 4.80 10.20
C LEU A 33 -3.63 3.30 9.91
N ARG A 34 -4.77 2.65 9.66
CA ARG A 34 -4.80 1.23 9.26
C ARG A 34 -4.07 0.99 7.94
N ASP A 35 -4.33 1.84 6.95
CA ASP A 35 -3.67 1.74 5.64
C ASP A 35 -2.17 1.98 5.75
N PHE A 36 -1.74 2.95 6.56
CA PHE A 36 -0.33 3.23 6.84
C PHE A 36 0.36 2.00 7.47
N VAL A 37 -0.20 1.45 8.55
CA VAL A 37 0.38 0.28 9.22
C VAL A 37 0.41 -0.94 8.29
N ARG A 38 -0.64 -1.15 7.49
CA ARG A 38 -0.67 -2.25 6.51
C ARG A 38 0.45 -2.11 5.49
N ARG A 39 0.63 -0.92 4.91
CA ARG A 39 1.69 -0.64 3.92
C ARG A 39 3.08 -0.77 4.53
N ALA A 40 3.28 -0.28 5.75
CA ALA A 40 4.55 -0.40 6.47
C ALA A 40 4.91 -1.87 6.72
N ARG A 41 3.94 -2.70 7.14
CA ARG A 41 4.15 -4.15 7.31
C ARG A 41 4.44 -4.85 5.98
N ALA A 42 3.69 -4.55 4.93
CA ALA A 42 3.91 -5.13 3.61
C ALA A 42 5.31 -4.83 3.07
N ARG A 43 5.84 -3.62 3.34
CA ARG A 43 7.19 -3.21 2.91
C ARG A 43 8.31 -4.09 3.47
N ARG A 44 8.09 -4.77 4.61
CA ARG A 44 9.05 -5.73 5.17
C ARG A 44 9.35 -6.91 4.23
N ILE A 45 8.50 -7.19 3.24
CA ILE A 45 8.81 -8.21 2.23
C ILE A 45 10.13 -7.93 1.50
N LEU A 46 10.53 -6.66 1.39
CA LEU A 46 11.78 -6.27 0.76
C LEU A 46 13.00 -6.71 1.58
N GLU A 47 12.85 -6.93 2.89
CA GLU A 47 13.91 -7.50 3.74
C GLU A 47 14.23 -8.95 3.34
N LEU A 48 13.33 -9.64 2.63
CA LEU A 48 13.54 -11.00 2.15
C LEU A 48 14.33 -11.04 0.83
N ALA A 49 14.57 -9.90 0.18
CA ALA A 49 15.34 -9.85 -1.05
C ALA A 49 16.78 -10.33 -0.80
N GLY A 50 17.24 -11.32 -1.56
CA GLY A 50 18.58 -11.91 -1.39
C GLY A 50 18.73 -12.82 -0.16
N SER A 51 17.67 -13.07 0.61
CA SER A 51 17.71 -13.99 1.76
C SER A 51 17.77 -15.48 1.39
N GLY A 52 17.56 -15.81 0.11
CA GLY A 52 17.46 -17.19 -0.36
C GLY A 52 16.12 -17.87 -0.05
N LEU A 53 15.14 -17.15 0.52
CA LEU A 53 13.82 -17.72 0.87
C LEU A 53 13.00 -18.20 -0.34
N TRP A 54 13.39 -17.83 -1.56
CA TRP A 54 12.75 -18.27 -2.79
C TRP A 54 13.79 -18.86 -3.74
N GLU A 55 13.51 -20.06 -4.23
CA GLU A 55 14.34 -20.80 -5.17
C GLU A 55 13.52 -21.11 -6.44
N GLY A 56 14.08 -20.82 -7.62
CA GLY A 56 13.43 -21.08 -8.90
C GLY A 56 14.02 -20.25 -10.05
N ASP A 57 13.74 -20.66 -11.28
CA ASP A 57 14.02 -19.86 -12.48
C ASP A 57 12.76 -19.11 -12.92
N LEU A 58 12.80 -17.79 -12.76
CA LEU A 58 11.68 -16.90 -13.10
C LEU A 58 11.32 -16.97 -14.60
N ALA A 59 12.32 -17.18 -15.48
CA ALA A 59 12.09 -17.27 -16.92
C ALA A 59 11.37 -18.58 -17.30
N ALA A 60 11.75 -19.70 -16.68
CA ALA A 60 11.11 -20.99 -16.90
C ALA A 60 9.66 -21.05 -16.38
N MET A 61 9.36 -20.31 -15.30
CA MET A 61 8.02 -20.27 -14.70
C MET A 61 7.03 -19.37 -15.46
N ARG A 62 7.55 -18.38 -16.18
CA ARG A 62 6.75 -17.45 -16.97
C ARG A 62 6.21 -18.11 -18.24
N LYS A 63 4.94 -17.84 -18.55
CA LYS A 63 4.24 -18.36 -19.75
C LYS A 63 4.03 -17.28 -20.81
N ASP A 64 4.42 -16.05 -20.52
CA ASP A 64 4.39 -14.93 -21.44
C ASP A 64 5.45 -15.15 -22.54
N GLN A 65 4.97 -15.56 -23.71
CA GLN A 65 5.78 -15.64 -24.91
C GLN A 65 6.18 -14.21 -25.30
N PRO A 66 7.47 -13.92 -25.56
CA PRO A 66 7.86 -12.59 -26.01
C PRO A 66 7.05 -12.26 -27.25
N ARG A 67 6.30 -11.16 -27.21
CA ARG A 67 5.60 -10.64 -28.39
C ARG A 67 6.68 -10.39 -29.43
N ARG A 68 6.81 -11.30 -30.40
CA ARG A 68 7.65 -11.10 -31.58
C ARG A 68 7.23 -9.75 -32.16
N GLY A 69 8.19 -8.83 -32.26
CA GLY A 69 7.94 -7.50 -32.80
C GLY A 69 7.14 -7.60 -34.08
N SER A 70 6.10 -6.78 -34.18
CA SER A 70 5.52 -6.46 -35.47
C SER A 70 6.57 -5.63 -36.23
N ASP A 71 7.49 -6.31 -36.89
CA ASP A 71 8.15 -5.75 -38.06
C ASP A 71 7.06 -5.55 -39.12
N ARG A 72 6.59 -4.30 -39.26
CA ARG A 72 6.03 -3.72 -40.47
C ARG A 72 5.91 -2.22 -40.32
#